data_AF-A0A0N1IP70-F1
#
_entry.id   AF-A0A0N1IP70-F1
#
_cell.length_a   1.000
_cell.length_b   1.000
_cell.length_c   1.000
_cell.angle_alpha   90.00
_cell.angle_beta   90.00
_cell.angle_gamma   90.00
#
_symmetry.space_group_name_H-M   'P 1'
#
loop_
_entity.id
_entity.type
_entity.pdbx_description
1 polymer ?
#
loop_
_entity_poly.entity_id
_entity_poly.type
_entity_poly.pdbx_seq_one_letter_code
_entity_poly.pdbx_strand_id
1 'polypeptide(L)'
;MNPPKGFQFAIDRGGTFTDVYARCPNGKVRVMKLLSVDPQNYEDAPREAIRRILQEETGNALDKDGKVNSSLIESIRMGTTVATNALLERKGAKMALVINKGFKDLLYIGNQARPHIFNLNIKRPEVLYQDVIEVDCRVIPALEDRCQIDKSKQNWKEAIGTTGQKMLVIKEVDEDAVRQDLKKLREKGINSIAVVFAHSYTYHDHEVKVGKIATELGFKQVSLSHSVTSMVRVVPRGFTACADAYLTPHIREYVKGFADGFTNGLKGSNVLFMQSDGGLTPMNLFNGSRAILSGPAGGVVGYAMTSYQKETGLPVIGFDMGGTSTDVSRYAGSLEHVHEATTAGVTIQAPQLDINTVAAGGGSMLFFRSGLLVAGPESAGAQPGPACYRKGGPLTVTDANLLLGE
;
A
#
# COMPACT_ATOMS: atom_id res chain seq x y z
N MET A 1 29.60 -4.92 -16.62
CA MET A 1 28.59 -3.85 -16.77
C MET A 1 29.31 -2.54 -16.94
N ASN A 2 28.93 -1.70 -17.90
CA ASN A 2 29.52 -0.37 -18.06
C ASN A 2 29.32 0.47 -16.77
N PRO A 3 30.26 1.37 -16.44
CA PRO A 3 30.09 2.30 -15.33
C PRO A 3 28.84 3.17 -15.56
N PRO A 4 28.03 3.43 -14.51
CA PRO A 4 26.84 4.24 -14.66
C PRO A 4 27.20 5.70 -14.94
N LYS A 5 26.32 6.43 -15.64
CA LYS A 5 26.55 7.83 -16.01
C LYS A 5 26.31 8.78 -14.83
N GLY A 6 25.54 8.35 -13.85
CA GLY A 6 25.34 9.01 -12.55
C GLY A 6 25.21 7.99 -11.42
N PHE A 7 24.85 8.45 -10.22
CA PHE A 7 24.62 7.57 -9.09
C PHE A 7 23.33 6.77 -9.27
N GLN A 8 23.39 5.46 -8.99
CA GLN A 8 22.23 4.57 -8.99
C GLN A 8 21.97 4.10 -7.56
N PHE A 9 20.80 4.40 -7.02
CA PHE A 9 20.40 4.02 -5.67
C PHE A 9 19.32 2.93 -5.69
N ALA A 10 19.48 1.93 -4.82
CA ALA A 10 18.44 0.97 -4.44
C ALA A 10 18.25 1.09 -2.92
N ILE A 11 17.03 1.41 -2.52
CA ILE A 11 16.69 1.77 -1.14
C ILE A 11 15.55 0.88 -0.68
N ASP A 12 15.67 0.29 0.50
CA ASP A 12 14.55 -0.31 1.19
C ASP A 12 14.28 0.45 2.50
N ARG A 13 13.11 1.07 2.59
CA ARG A 13 12.65 1.78 3.79
C ARG A 13 11.75 0.85 4.60
N GLY A 14 12.37 0.13 5.53
CA GLY A 14 11.68 -0.68 6.54
C GLY A 14 11.11 0.16 7.69
N GLY A 15 10.47 -0.50 8.66
CA GLY A 15 9.93 0.15 9.86
C GLY A 15 11.01 0.63 10.84
N THR A 16 12.09 -0.14 11.00
CA THR A 16 13.19 0.17 11.93
C THR A 16 14.37 0.86 11.24
N PHE A 17 14.82 0.29 10.13
CA PHE A 17 15.99 0.77 9.39
C PHE A 17 15.67 1.01 7.92
N THR A 18 16.40 1.96 7.35
CA THR A 18 16.47 2.21 5.92
C THR A 18 17.81 1.71 5.43
N ASP A 19 17.77 0.74 4.52
CA ASP A 19 18.94 0.12 3.90
C ASP A 19 19.15 0.74 2.52
N VAL A 20 20.37 1.16 2.24
CA VAL A 20 20.73 1.84 0.99
C VAL A 20 21.93 1.15 0.35
N TYR A 21 21.73 0.74 -0.89
CA TYR A 21 22.78 0.30 -1.80
C TYR A 21 22.94 1.36 -2.89
N ALA A 22 24.16 1.86 -3.08
CA ALA A 22 24.48 2.83 -4.12
C ALA A 22 25.62 2.34 -4.99
N ARG A 23 25.44 2.44 -6.30
CA ARG A 23 26.51 2.27 -7.29
C ARG A 23 26.91 3.64 -7.82
N CYS A 24 28.16 4.01 -7.55
CA CYS A 24 28.75 5.29 -7.93
C CYS A 24 29.16 5.29 -9.42
N PRO A 25 29.31 6.48 -10.07
CA PRO A 25 29.76 6.59 -11.46
C PRO A 25 31.13 5.95 -11.72
N ASN A 26 32.03 6.00 -10.75
CA ASN A 26 33.35 5.36 -10.81
C ASN A 26 33.30 3.82 -10.63
N GLY A 27 32.10 3.23 -10.48
CA GLY A 27 31.89 1.81 -10.24
C GLY A 27 32.00 1.36 -8.78
N LYS A 28 32.40 2.25 -7.85
CA LYS A 28 32.43 1.96 -6.42
C LYS A 28 31.02 1.68 -5.90
N VAL A 29 30.93 0.77 -4.94
CA VAL A 29 29.68 0.46 -4.23
C VAL A 29 29.73 1.06 -2.83
N ARG A 30 28.64 1.71 -2.43
CA ARG A 30 28.43 2.18 -1.05
C ARG A 30 27.19 1.49 -0.49
N VAL A 31 27.30 1.05 0.75
CA VAL A 31 26.17 0.54 1.53
C VAL A 31 26.04 1.42 2.77
N MET A 32 24.81 1.79 3.11
CA MET A 32 24.50 2.60 4.29
C MET A 32 23.22 2.09 4.94
N LYS A 33 23.20 2.12 6.27
CA LYS A 33 22.03 1.78 7.09
C LYS A 33 21.76 2.93 8.04
N LEU A 34 20.54 3.46 8.02
CA LEU A 34 20.08 4.53 8.91
C LEU A 34 18.82 4.07 9.64
N LEU A 35 18.50 4.68 10.79
CA LEU A 35 17.20 4.50 11.42
C LEU A 35 16.13 5.09 10.49
N SER A 36 15.02 4.39 10.29
CA SER A 36 13.95 4.87 9.39
C SER A 36 13.24 6.13 9.89
N VAL A 37 13.30 6.37 11.20
CA VAL A 37 12.74 7.54 11.89
C VAL A 37 13.74 7.99 12.97
N ASP A 38 14.33 9.16 12.79
CA ASP A 38 15.23 9.77 13.77
C ASP A 38 15.19 11.31 13.71
N PRO A 39 14.08 11.92 14.16
CA PRO A 39 13.80 13.35 13.94
C PRO A 39 14.81 14.30 14.59
N GLN A 40 15.62 13.82 15.54
CA GLN A 40 16.69 14.62 16.14
C GLN A 40 17.88 14.83 15.20
N ASN A 41 18.08 13.95 14.22
CA ASN A 41 19.25 13.93 13.35
C ASN A 41 18.91 14.23 11.89
N TYR A 42 17.75 13.79 11.40
CA TYR A 42 17.30 14.00 10.03
C TYR A 42 15.79 13.83 9.89
N GLU A 43 15.20 14.52 8.92
CA GLU A 43 13.75 14.45 8.66
C GLU A 43 13.36 13.19 7.87
N ASP A 44 14.20 12.74 6.94
CA ASP A 44 13.92 11.60 6.04
C ASP A 44 15.19 10.77 5.79
N ALA A 45 15.13 9.49 6.16
CA ALA A 45 16.27 8.59 6.12
C ALA A 45 16.77 8.27 4.68
N PRO A 46 15.89 7.94 3.70
CA PRO A 46 16.30 7.77 2.31
C PRO A 46 17.06 8.99 1.74
N ARG A 47 16.50 10.19 1.92
CA ARG A 47 17.12 11.44 1.45
C ARG A 47 18.44 11.71 2.15
N GLU A 48 18.51 11.49 3.46
CA GLU A 48 19.73 11.68 4.24
C GLU A 48 20.85 10.72 3.82
N ALA A 49 20.53 9.45 3.55
CA ALA A 49 21.50 8.48 3.06
C ALA A 49 22.06 8.89 1.68
N ILE A 50 21.18 9.31 0.76
CA ILE A 50 21.61 9.83 -0.55
C ILE A 50 22.53 11.04 -0.36
N ARG A 51 22.15 12.01 0.49
CA ARG A 51 22.95 13.20 0.78
C ARG A 51 24.34 12.84 1.30
N ARG A 52 24.44 11.94 2.30
CA ARG A 52 25.73 11.51 2.87
C ARG A 52 26.62 10.85 1.81
N ILE A 53 26.06 9.92 1.02
CA ILE A 53 26.81 9.23 -0.04
C ILE A 53 27.30 10.21 -1.10
N LEU A 54 26.46 11.14 -1.57
CA LEU A 54 26.88 12.17 -2.51
C LEU A 54 27.96 13.07 -1.90
N GLN A 55 27.86 13.41 -0.62
CA GLN A 55 28.83 14.29 0.04
C GLN A 55 30.20 13.62 0.15
N GLU A 56 30.23 12.35 0.56
CA GLU A 56 31.46 11.58 0.71
C GLU A 56 32.16 11.31 -0.63
N GLU A 57 31.40 11.10 -1.71
CA GLU A 57 31.96 10.72 -3.00
C GLU A 57 32.24 11.93 -3.92
N THR A 58 31.58 13.07 -3.71
CA THR A 58 31.71 14.23 -4.61
C THR A 58 32.04 15.54 -3.92
N GLY A 59 31.86 15.65 -2.60
CA GLY A 59 31.95 16.91 -1.86
C GLY A 59 30.80 17.89 -2.13
N ASN A 60 29.86 17.56 -3.03
CA ASN A 60 28.83 18.47 -3.55
C ASN A 60 27.43 17.85 -3.47
N ALA A 61 26.99 17.51 -2.25
CA ALA A 61 25.69 16.88 -2.05
C ALA A 61 24.51 17.85 -2.13
N LEU A 62 24.74 19.14 -1.89
CA LEU A 62 23.68 20.14 -1.71
C LEU A 62 23.79 21.26 -2.75
N ASP A 63 22.63 21.79 -3.16
CA ASP A 63 22.57 23.03 -3.92
C ASP A 63 22.58 24.28 -3.01
N LYS A 64 22.44 25.46 -3.62
CA LYS A 64 22.44 26.75 -2.93
C LYS A 64 21.28 26.91 -1.93
N ASP A 65 20.19 26.19 -2.14
CA ASP A 65 18.99 26.23 -1.31
C ASP A 65 19.00 25.13 -0.23
N GLY A 66 20.11 24.40 -0.10
CA GLY A 66 20.28 23.32 0.86
C GLY A 66 19.54 22.03 0.48
N LYS A 67 19.09 21.88 -0.77
CA LYS A 67 18.45 20.65 -1.26
C LYS A 67 19.47 19.69 -1.82
N VAL A 68 19.14 18.40 -1.79
CA VAL A 68 20.04 17.36 -2.33
C VAL A 68 20.14 17.46 -3.85
N ASN A 69 21.36 17.56 -4.35
CA ASN A 69 21.66 17.77 -5.76
C ASN A 69 21.27 16.55 -6.62
N SER A 70 20.12 16.65 -7.28
CA SER A 70 19.56 15.58 -8.12
C SER A 70 20.28 15.40 -9.45
N SER A 71 21.07 16.38 -9.92
CA SER A 71 21.78 16.29 -11.22
C SER A 71 22.84 15.19 -11.25
N LEU A 72 23.30 14.74 -10.09
CA LEU A 72 24.26 13.65 -9.94
C LEU A 72 23.57 12.27 -9.96
N ILE A 73 22.24 12.23 -9.86
CA ILE A 73 21.46 11.00 -9.66
C ILE A 73 20.88 10.53 -10.98
N GLU A 74 21.28 9.34 -11.41
CA GLU A 74 20.74 8.69 -12.60
C GLU A 74 19.40 8.00 -12.31
N SER A 75 19.37 7.21 -11.23
CA SER A 75 18.14 6.48 -10.84
C SER A 75 18.05 6.21 -9.35
N ILE A 76 16.81 6.12 -8.87
CA ILE A 76 16.46 5.70 -7.52
C ILE A 76 15.40 4.60 -7.65
N ARG A 77 15.64 3.44 -7.03
CA ARG A 77 14.65 2.37 -6.86
C ARG A 77 14.35 2.26 -5.37
N MET A 78 13.08 2.28 -4.98
CA MET A 78 12.70 2.33 -3.58
C MET A 78 11.60 1.30 -3.23
N GLY A 79 11.89 0.40 -2.31
CA GLY A 79 10.89 -0.35 -1.54
C GLY A 79 10.50 0.42 -0.28
N THR A 80 9.25 0.34 0.14
CA THR A 80 8.80 1.03 1.36
C THR A 80 7.68 0.31 2.08
N THR A 81 7.77 0.28 3.40
CA THR A 81 6.75 -0.31 4.29
C THR A 81 5.70 0.71 4.76
N VAL A 82 5.76 1.96 4.31
CA VAL A 82 4.87 3.06 4.73
C VAL A 82 3.39 2.71 4.56
N ALA A 83 3.00 2.11 3.42
CA ALA A 83 1.61 1.74 3.17
C ALA A 83 1.13 0.62 4.11
N THR A 84 1.95 -0.42 4.26
CA THR A 84 1.64 -1.57 5.14
C THR A 84 1.51 -1.11 6.60
N ASN A 85 2.44 -0.28 7.08
CA ASN A 85 2.42 0.22 8.45
C ASN A 85 1.21 1.14 8.70
N ALA A 86 0.89 2.05 7.76
CA ALA A 86 -0.29 2.89 7.87
C ALA A 86 -1.60 2.08 7.92
N LEU A 87 -1.66 0.94 7.22
CA LEU A 87 -2.79 0.02 7.27
C LEU A 87 -2.87 -0.73 8.62
N LEU A 88 -1.75 -1.27 9.09
CA LEU A 88 -1.66 -2.02 10.35
C LEU A 88 -1.96 -1.14 11.56
N GLU A 89 -1.42 0.08 11.60
CA GLU A 89 -1.60 1.05 12.68
C GLU A 89 -2.92 1.83 12.58
N ARG A 90 -3.72 1.58 11.54
CA ARG A 90 -4.95 2.34 11.25
C ARG A 90 -4.74 3.85 11.21
N LYS A 91 -3.64 4.28 10.57
CA LYS A 91 -3.23 5.70 10.38
C LYS A 91 -3.36 6.18 8.93
N GLY A 92 -4.41 5.76 8.22
CA GLY A 92 -4.74 6.28 6.89
C GLY A 92 -5.66 7.51 6.92
N ALA A 93 -6.06 7.94 5.73
CA ALA A 93 -6.94 9.09 5.56
C ALA A 93 -8.36 8.81 6.05
N LYS A 94 -9.00 9.82 6.65
CA LYS A 94 -10.45 9.78 6.93
C LYS A 94 -11.21 9.67 5.60
N MET A 95 -11.91 8.56 5.42
CA MET A 95 -12.58 8.24 4.17
C MET A 95 -14.03 7.79 4.37
N ALA A 96 -14.86 8.00 3.34
CA ALA A 96 -16.25 7.49 3.27
C ALA A 96 -16.49 6.58 2.05
N LEU A 97 -17.36 5.58 2.23
CA LEU A 97 -17.78 4.69 1.17
C LEU A 97 -19.01 5.27 0.46
N VAL A 98 -18.98 5.35 -0.86
CA VAL A 98 -20.14 5.68 -1.70
C VAL A 98 -20.56 4.41 -2.42
N ILE A 99 -21.75 3.91 -2.14
CA ILE A 99 -22.25 2.62 -2.63
C ILE A 99 -23.70 2.73 -3.10
N ASN A 100 -24.21 1.74 -3.84
CA ASN A 100 -25.62 1.77 -4.22
C ASN A 100 -26.53 1.65 -3.00
N LYS A 101 -27.70 2.27 -3.06
CA LYS A 101 -28.77 2.11 -2.07
C LYS A 101 -29.19 0.66 -1.86
N GLY A 102 -29.38 0.27 -0.60
CA GLY A 102 -29.63 -1.09 -0.14
C GLY A 102 -28.36 -1.90 0.13
N PHE A 103 -27.17 -1.32 -0.06
CA PHE A 103 -25.88 -2.00 0.12
C PHE A 103 -24.96 -1.29 1.13
N LYS A 104 -25.49 -0.40 1.97
CA LYS A 104 -24.74 0.28 3.04
C LYS A 104 -23.79 -0.62 3.83
N ASP A 105 -24.27 -1.79 4.25
CA ASP A 105 -23.53 -2.71 5.12
C ASP A 105 -22.77 -3.80 4.35
N LEU A 106 -22.72 -3.73 3.01
CA LEU A 106 -22.18 -4.81 2.18
C LEU A 106 -20.73 -5.16 2.52
N LEU A 107 -19.86 -4.14 2.70
CA LEU A 107 -18.46 -4.36 3.06
C LEU A 107 -18.28 -4.68 4.53
N TYR A 108 -19.18 -4.23 5.40
CA TYR A 108 -19.17 -4.60 6.82
C TYR A 108 -19.55 -6.08 7.02
N ILE A 109 -20.50 -6.60 6.23
CA ILE A 109 -20.87 -8.02 6.21
C ILE A 109 -19.75 -8.87 5.57
N GLY A 110 -19.10 -8.35 4.53
CA GLY A 110 -18.01 -9.03 3.82
C GLY A 110 -18.51 -10.29 3.11
N ASN A 111 -17.78 -11.39 3.27
CA ASN A 111 -18.10 -12.70 2.67
C ASN A 111 -18.62 -13.73 3.69
N GLN A 112 -18.87 -13.32 4.94
CA GLN A 112 -19.27 -14.18 6.06
C GLN A 112 -18.27 -15.32 6.38
N ALA A 113 -17.07 -15.32 5.81
CA ALA A 113 -16.06 -16.31 6.11
C ALA A 113 -15.60 -16.18 7.57
N ARG A 114 -15.37 -17.32 8.24
CA ARG A 114 -14.79 -17.38 9.58
C ARG A 114 -13.33 -17.85 9.45
N PRO A 115 -12.34 -16.96 9.58
CA PRO A 115 -10.92 -17.35 9.45
C PRO A 115 -10.54 -18.45 10.45
N HIS A 116 -11.11 -18.39 11.65
CA HIS A 116 -10.95 -19.40 12.68
C HIS A 116 -12.33 -20.00 13.01
N ILE A 117 -12.74 -21.03 12.25
CA ILE A 117 -14.06 -21.67 12.34
C ILE A 117 -14.40 -22.11 13.77
N PHE A 118 -13.40 -22.51 14.57
CA PHE A 118 -13.59 -23.04 15.93
C PHE A 118 -13.52 -21.99 17.04
N ASN A 119 -13.23 -20.71 16.73
CA ASN A 119 -13.22 -19.68 17.77
C ASN A 119 -14.64 -19.39 18.25
N LEU A 120 -14.89 -19.62 19.54
CA LEU A 120 -16.17 -19.34 20.20
C LEU A 120 -16.47 -17.83 20.26
N ASN A 121 -15.43 -17.00 20.45
CA ASN A 121 -15.54 -15.54 20.40
C ASN A 121 -15.11 -15.03 19.01
N ILE A 122 -16.08 -14.76 18.14
CA ILE A 122 -15.83 -14.28 16.79
C ILE A 122 -15.54 -12.79 16.82
N LYS A 123 -14.29 -12.40 16.52
CA LYS A 123 -13.94 -11.00 16.26
C LYS A 123 -14.07 -10.71 14.78
N ARG A 124 -14.97 -9.79 14.42
CA ARG A 124 -15.10 -9.30 13.04
C ARG A 124 -14.02 -8.25 12.76
N PRO A 125 -13.34 -8.30 11.60
CA PRO A 125 -12.45 -7.22 11.19
C PRO A 125 -13.20 -5.88 11.07
N GLU A 126 -12.53 -4.80 11.47
CA GLU A 126 -13.06 -3.44 11.31
C GLU A 126 -12.87 -2.93 9.88
N VAL A 127 -13.83 -2.13 9.42
CA VAL A 127 -13.79 -1.46 8.11
C VAL A 127 -12.87 -0.23 8.13
N LEU A 128 -12.43 0.24 6.96
CA LEU A 128 -11.56 1.41 6.82
C LEU A 128 -12.33 2.75 6.71
N TYR A 129 -13.60 2.69 6.34
CA TYR A 129 -14.43 3.87 6.14
C TYR A 129 -15.13 4.31 7.44
N GLN A 130 -15.32 5.62 7.61
CA GLN A 130 -15.98 6.21 8.77
C GLN A 130 -17.48 6.49 8.53
N ASP A 131 -17.86 6.67 7.27
CA ASP A 131 -19.23 6.99 6.88
C ASP A 131 -19.58 6.33 5.54
N VAL A 132 -20.88 6.20 5.26
CA VAL A 132 -21.39 5.57 4.04
C VAL A 132 -22.49 6.44 3.42
N ILE A 133 -22.35 6.76 2.13
CA ILE A 133 -23.42 7.33 1.31
C ILE A 133 -24.00 6.24 0.43
N GLU A 134 -25.33 6.17 0.43
CA GLU A 134 -26.10 5.34 -0.48
C GLU A 134 -26.62 6.18 -1.64
N VAL A 135 -26.16 5.89 -2.85
CA VAL A 135 -26.64 6.52 -4.08
C VAL A 135 -27.73 5.63 -4.68
N ASP A 136 -28.90 6.21 -4.90
CA ASP A 136 -30.05 5.52 -5.48
C ASP A 136 -29.93 5.40 -7.01
N CYS A 137 -28.91 4.67 -7.45
CA CYS A 137 -28.66 4.31 -8.84
C CYS A 137 -28.52 2.80 -8.98
N ARG A 138 -28.87 2.26 -10.15
CA ARG A 138 -28.78 0.81 -10.41
C ARG A 138 -28.58 0.51 -11.89
N VAL A 139 -27.59 -0.32 -12.16
CA VAL A 139 -27.33 -0.93 -13.47
C VAL A 139 -27.24 -2.43 -13.28
N ILE A 140 -27.83 -3.19 -14.18
CA ILE A 140 -27.78 -4.66 -14.18
C ILE A 140 -27.35 -5.17 -15.56
N PRO A 141 -26.73 -6.35 -15.66
CA PRO A 141 -26.52 -6.99 -16.95
C PRO A 141 -27.87 -7.47 -17.51
N ALA A 142 -28.08 -7.33 -18.83
CA ALA A 142 -29.36 -7.64 -19.46
C ALA A 142 -29.71 -9.14 -19.38
N LEU A 143 -28.69 -10.01 -19.47
CA LEU A 143 -28.73 -11.48 -19.40
C LEU A 143 -30.04 -12.07 -19.97
N GLU A 144 -30.27 -11.89 -21.27
CA GLU A 144 -31.57 -12.19 -21.91
C GLU A 144 -32.03 -13.65 -21.66
N ASP A 145 -31.10 -14.61 -21.61
CA ASP A 145 -31.41 -16.03 -21.39
C ASP A 145 -31.57 -16.44 -19.91
N ARG A 146 -31.27 -15.56 -18.94
CA ARG A 146 -31.29 -15.88 -17.50
C ARG A 146 -32.12 -14.94 -16.64
N CYS A 147 -32.40 -13.75 -17.16
CA CYS A 147 -33.09 -12.71 -16.40
C CYS A 147 -34.57 -13.07 -16.28
N GLN A 148 -35.02 -13.34 -15.05
CA GLN A 148 -36.41 -13.65 -14.73
C GLN A 148 -37.26 -12.40 -14.46
N ILE A 149 -36.67 -11.21 -14.56
CA ILE A 149 -37.39 -9.96 -14.34
C ILE A 149 -38.28 -9.67 -15.55
N ASP A 150 -39.56 -9.42 -15.31
CA ASP A 150 -40.49 -8.99 -16.36
C ASP A 150 -40.10 -7.61 -16.89
N LYS A 151 -39.53 -7.60 -18.10
CA LYS A 151 -39.09 -6.39 -18.81
C LYS A 151 -40.23 -5.71 -19.57
N SER A 152 -41.39 -6.35 -19.74
CA SER A 152 -42.47 -5.87 -20.61
C SER A 152 -43.09 -4.54 -20.17
N LYS A 153 -42.97 -4.20 -18.88
CA LYS A 153 -43.48 -2.96 -18.28
C LYS A 153 -42.39 -1.94 -17.93
N GLN A 154 -41.15 -2.19 -18.33
CA GLN A 154 -39.99 -1.39 -17.91
C GLN A 154 -39.39 -0.65 -19.11
N ASN A 155 -39.25 0.67 -18.99
CA ASN A 155 -38.57 1.50 -19.98
C ASN A 155 -37.14 1.82 -19.51
N TRP A 156 -36.31 0.78 -19.36
CA TRP A 156 -34.92 0.94 -18.93
C TRP A 156 -34.03 1.28 -20.10
N LYS A 157 -33.11 2.23 -19.88
CA LYS A 157 -32.13 2.63 -20.90
C LYS A 157 -31.12 1.51 -21.09
N GLU A 158 -30.93 1.11 -22.33
CA GLU A 158 -29.89 0.16 -22.71
C GLU A 158 -28.52 0.86 -22.77
N ALA A 159 -27.49 0.15 -22.31
CA ALA A 159 -26.11 0.57 -22.40
C ALA A 159 -25.23 -0.62 -22.79
N ILE A 160 -24.04 -0.34 -23.30
CA ILE A 160 -23.05 -1.37 -23.65
C ILE A 160 -21.89 -1.23 -22.67
N GLY A 161 -21.59 -2.30 -21.94
CA GLY A 161 -20.44 -2.37 -21.05
C GLY A 161 -19.13 -2.47 -21.84
N THR A 162 -17.99 -2.27 -21.17
CA THR A 162 -16.67 -2.24 -21.82
C THR A 162 -16.28 -3.53 -22.55
N THR A 163 -16.88 -4.66 -22.18
CA THR A 163 -16.67 -5.96 -22.84
C THR A 163 -17.66 -6.24 -23.97
N GLY A 164 -18.50 -5.27 -24.35
CA GLY A 164 -19.60 -5.44 -25.32
C GLY A 164 -20.86 -6.05 -24.72
N GLN A 165 -20.87 -6.39 -23.42
CA GLN A 165 -22.05 -6.93 -22.74
C GLN A 165 -23.18 -5.88 -22.68
N LYS A 166 -24.40 -6.28 -23.05
CA LYS A 166 -25.59 -5.45 -22.91
C LYS A 166 -25.96 -5.25 -21.43
N MET A 167 -26.11 -4.00 -21.03
CA MET A 167 -26.44 -3.55 -19.68
C MET A 167 -27.76 -2.76 -19.71
N LEU A 168 -28.50 -2.80 -18.61
CA LEU A 168 -29.75 -2.06 -18.43
C LEU A 168 -29.58 -1.10 -17.26
N VAL A 169 -29.75 0.19 -17.54
CA VAL A 169 -29.77 1.25 -16.53
C VAL A 169 -31.19 1.34 -15.98
N ILE A 170 -31.40 0.71 -14.82
CA ILE A 170 -32.69 0.69 -14.12
C ILE A 170 -32.96 2.08 -13.51
N LYS A 171 -31.92 2.71 -12.96
CA LYS A 171 -32.02 4.03 -12.36
C LYS A 171 -30.72 4.80 -12.54
N GLU A 172 -30.83 5.98 -13.14
CA GLU A 172 -29.72 6.91 -13.34
C GLU A 172 -29.29 7.57 -12.02
N VAL A 173 -28.07 8.06 -11.98
CA VAL A 173 -27.54 8.83 -10.84
C VAL A 173 -28.23 10.20 -10.80
N ASP A 174 -28.78 10.55 -9.64
CA ASP A 174 -29.22 11.91 -9.33
C ASP A 174 -28.01 12.73 -8.87
N GLU A 175 -27.49 13.56 -9.77
CA GLU A 175 -26.27 14.33 -9.54
C GLU A 175 -26.43 15.39 -8.45
N ASP A 176 -27.62 15.98 -8.31
CA ASP A 176 -27.88 17.01 -7.30
C ASP A 176 -27.99 16.40 -5.91
N ALA A 177 -28.67 15.26 -5.77
CA ALA A 177 -28.70 14.50 -4.52
C ALA A 177 -27.28 14.06 -4.10
N VAL A 178 -26.50 13.51 -5.03
CA VAL A 178 -25.10 13.14 -4.78
C VAL A 178 -24.27 14.34 -4.34
N ARG A 179 -24.42 15.49 -5.01
CA ARG A 179 -23.69 16.72 -4.67
C ARG A 179 -24.03 17.19 -3.26
N GLN A 180 -25.30 17.12 -2.85
CA GLN A 180 -25.72 17.48 -1.49
C GLN A 180 -25.13 16.53 -0.44
N ASP A 181 -25.17 15.23 -0.67
CA ASP A 181 -24.65 14.26 0.31
C ASP A 181 -23.12 14.32 0.41
N LEU A 182 -22.43 14.50 -0.71
CA LEU A 182 -20.97 14.71 -0.72
C LEU A 182 -20.56 16.00 0.00
N LYS A 183 -21.35 17.08 -0.09
CA LYS A 183 -21.11 18.31 0.71
C LYS A 183 -21.19 18.03 2.21
N LYS A 184 -22.19 17.28 2.67
CA LYS A 184 -22.30 16.88 4.09
C LYS A 184 -21.07 16.11 4.57
N LEU A 185 -20.49 15.23 3.75
CA LEU A 185 -19.24 14.54 4.11
C LEU A 185 -18.04 15.49 4.23
N ARG A 186 -17.95 16.50 3.36
CA ARG A 186 -16.90 17.53 3.44
C ARG A 186 -17.01 18.31 4.74
N GLU A 187 -18.22 18.67 5.15
CA GLU A 187 -18.51 19.36 6.42
C GLU A 187 -18.10 18.52 7.63
N LYS A 188 -18.19 17.19 7.55
CA LYS A 188 -17.66 16.26 8.57
C LYS A 188 -16.13 16.11 8.56
N GLY A 189 -15.43 16.80 7.65
CA GLY A 189 -13.97 16.74 7.52
C GLY A 189 -13.44 15.51 6.77
N ILE A 190 -14.28 14.80 6.02
CA ILE A 190 -13.87 13.68 5.17
C ILE A 190 -13.36 14.23 3.84
N ASN A 191 -12.14 13.83 3.46
CA ASN A 191 -11.44 14.34 2.28
C ASN A 191 -11.13 13.26 1.25
N SER A 192 -11.41 11.99 1.56
CA SER A 192 -11.17 10.83 0.70
C SER A 192 -12.44 10.01 0.56
N ILE A 193 -12.73 9.49 -0.64
CA ILE A 193 -13.87 8.59 -0.85
C ILE A 193 -13.49 7.41 -1.73
N ALA A 194 -14.15 6.28 -1.48
CA ALA A 194 -14.19 5.14 -2.39
C ALA A 194 -15.59 5.04 -2.99
N VAL A 195 -15.71 5.03 -4.32
CA VAL A 195 -16.99 4.86 -5.02
C VAL A 195 -17.06 3.44 -5.55
N VAL A 196 -18.03 2.67 -5.06
CA VAL A 196 -18.18 1.24 -5.33
C VAL A 196 -19.61 0.94 -5.74
N PHE A 197 -19.87 0.84 -7.04
CA PHE A 197 -21.18 0.43 -7.55
C PHE A 197 -21.19 -1.01 -8.06
N ALA A 198 -22.34 -1.68 -7.92
CA ALA A 198 -22.58 -2.98 -8.52
C ALA A 198 -22.41 -2.88 -10.04
N HIS A 199 -21.77 -3.89 -10.64
CA HIS A 199 -21.48 -3.95 -12.07
C HIS A 199 -20.61 -2.81 -12.64
N SER A 200 -19.98 -2.01 -11.79
CA SER A 200 -19.06 -0.97 -12.24
C SER A 200 -17.79 -1.51 -12.88
N TYR A 201 -17.47 -2.80 -12.75
CA TYR A 201 -16.37 -3.40 -13.51
C TYR A 201 -16.56 -3.32 -15.03
N THR A 202 -17.82 -3.27 -15.50
CA THR A 202 -18.18 -3.20 -16.93
C THR A 202 -18.86 -1.89 -17.32
N TYR A 203 -19.66 -1.29 -16.44
CA TYR A 203 -20.36 -0.03 -16.69
C TYR A 203 -19.84 1.09 -15.77
N HIS A 204 -18.96 1.95 -16.31
CA HIS A 204 -18.15 2.88 -15.52
C HIS A 204 -18.84 4.21 -15.24
N ASP A 205 -19.78 4.61 -16.10
CA ASP A 205 -20.31 5.98 -16.16
C ASP A 205 -20.85 6.49 -14.82
N HIS A 206 -21.57 5.66 -14.06
CA HIS A 206 -22.13 6.08 -12.77
C HIS A 206 -21.03 6.40 -11.76
N GLU A 207 -19.98 5.56 -11.66
CA GLU A 207 -18.84 5.87 -10.79
C GLU A 207 -18.09 7.11 -11.28
N VAL A 208 -17.91 7.26 -12.60
CA VAL A 208 -17.23 8.41 -13.20
C VAL A 208 -17.98 9.71 -12.92
N LYS A 209 -19.31 9.74 -13.04
CA LYS A 209 -20.15 10.91 -12.71
C LYS A 209 -19.97 11.33 -11.25
N VAL A 210 -20.12 10.39 -10.32
CA VAL A 210 -19.93 10.65 -8.89
C VAL A 210 -18.49 11.11 -8.60
N GLY A 211 -17.51 10.51 -9.26
CA GLY A 211 -16.11 10.90 -9.12
C GLY A 211 -15.80 12.32 -9.59
N LYS A 212 -16.42 12.76 -10.69
CA LYS A 212 -16.33 14.15 -11.18
C LYS A 212 -16.90 15.12 -10.15
N ILE A 213 -18.12 14.86 -9.66
CA ILE A 213 -18.77 15.70 -8.63
C ILE A 213 -17.89 15.78 -7.36
N ALA A 214 -17.34 14.66 -6.91
CA ALA A 214 -16.44 14.66 -5.75
C ALA A 214 -15.17 15.49 -6.00
N THR A 215 -14.59 15.41 -7.20
CA THR A 215 -13.42 16.22 -7.57
C THR A 215 -13.75 17.71 -7.59
N GLU A 216 -14.90 18.10 -8.15
CA GLU A 216 -15.40 19.48 -8.16
C GLU A 216 -15.64 20.03 -6.75
N LEU A 217 -16.10 19.20 -5.82
CA LEU A 217 -16.31 19.56 -4.41
C LEU A 217 -15.01 19.59 -3.57
N GLY A 218 -13.86 19.32 -4.20
CA GLY A 218 -12.54 19.43 -3.58
C GLY A 218 -12.16 18.26 -2.69
N PHE A 219 -12.68 17.05 -2.93
CA PHE A 219 -12.12 15.84 -2.32
C PHE A 219 -10.67 15.65 -2.80
N LYS A 220 -9.75 15.41 -1.86
CA LYS A 220 -8.31 15.25 -2.16
C LYS A 220 -8.01 13.91 -2.84
N GLN A 221 -8.82 12.90 -2.55
CA GLN A 221 -8.68 11.56 -3.13
C GLN A 221 -10.05 10.96 -3.43
N VAL A 222 -10.18 10.43 -4.64
CA VAL A 222 -11.39 9.77 -5.14
C VAL A 222 -10.94 8.47 -5.79
N SER A 223 -11.24 7.34 -5.17
CA SER A 223 -10.90 6.02 -5.68
C SER A 223 -12.16 5.38 -6.28
N LEU A 224 -12.22 5.31 -7.59
CA LEU A 224 -13.32 4.63 -8.31
C LEU A 224 -12.99 3.15 -8.39
N SER A 225 -13.92 2.30 -7.96
CA SER A 225 -13.63 0.88 -7.80
C SER A 225 -13.25 0.22 -9.12
N HIS A 226 -13.87 0.61 -10.24
CA HIS A 226 -13.50 0.11 -11.56
C HIS A 226 -12.11 0.56 -12.02
N SER A 227 -11.66 1.76 -11.63
CA SER A 227 -10.33 2.26 -12.01
C SER A 227 -9.23 1.60 -11.17
N VAL A 228 -9.52 1.25 -9.92
CA VAL A 228 -8.58 0.55 -9.03
C VAL A 228 -8.49 -0.93 -9.39
N THR A 229 -9.63 -1.61 -9.53
CA THR A 229 -9.69 -3.03 -9.95
C THR A 229 -11.01 -3.37 -10.66
N SER A 230 -10.94 -3.74 -11.94
CA SER A 230 -12.10 -4.08 -12.77
C SER A 230 -12.60 -5.52 -12.57
N MET A 231 -12.56 -6.04 -11.33
CA MET A 231 -13.00 -7.41 -11.02
C MET A 231 -14.51 -7.47 -10.75
N VAL A 232 -15.17 -8.58 -11.13
CA VAL A 232 -16.64 -8.71 -11.06
C VAL A 232 -17.19 -8.62 -9.63
N ARG A 233 -16.50 -9.24 -8.67
CA ARG A 233 -16.98 -9.41 -7.28
C ARG A 233 -16.94 -8.08 -6.51
N VAL A 234 -18.12 -7.57 -6.14
CA VAL A 234 -18.27 -6.24 -5.52
C VAL A 234 -17.63 -6.13 -4.13
N VAL A 235 -17.68 -7.17 -3.29
CA VAL A 235 -17.11 -7.13 -1.94
C VAL A 235 -15.58 -6.95 -1.97
N PRO A 236 -14.80 -7.84 -2.61
CA PRO A 236 -13.35 -7.68 -2.61
C PRO A 236 -12.86 -6.51 -3.49
N ARG A 237 -13.59 -6.18 -4.58
CA ARG A 237 -13.36 -4.92 -5.32
C ARG A 237 -13.54 -3.71 -4.41
N GLY A 238 -14.61 -3.70 -3.60
CA GLY A 238 -14.91 -2.62 -2.67
C GLY A 238 -13.87 -2.48 -1.56
N PHE A 239 -13.38 -3.59 -0.99
CA PHE A 239 -12.28 -3.55 -0.03
C PHE A 239 -10.99 -2.97 -0.64
N THR A 240 -10.64 -3.38 -1.86
CA THR A 240 -9.47 -2.86 -2.58
C THR A 240 -9.61 -1.35 -2.86
N ALA A 241 -10.78 -0.90 -3.29
CA ALA A 241 -11.06 0.52 -3.51
C ALA A 241 -11.00 1.33 -2.21
N CYS A 242 -11.49 0.79 -1.10
CA CYS A 242 -11.38 1.42 0.22
C CYS A 242 -9.92 1.49 0.69
N ALA A 243 -9.14 0.42 0.53
CA ALA A 243 -7.71 0.42 0.87
C ALA A 243 -6.95 1.48 0.07
N ASP A 244 -7.25 1.61 -1.23
CA ASP A 244 -6.68 2.66 -2.07
C ASP A 244 -7.06 4.07 -1.59
N ALA A 245 -8.34 4.34 -1.34
CA ALA A 245 -8.81 5.63 -0.83
C ALA A 245 -8.19 5.99 0.53
N TYR A 246 -7.96 4.98 1.37
CA TYR A 246 -7.41 5.12 2.70
C TYR A 246 -5.90 5.43 2.67
N LEU A 247 -5.13 4.77 1.79
CA LEU A 247 -3.67 4.81 1.81
C LEU A 247 -3.05 5.80 0.81
N THR A 248 -3.66 6.00 -0.36
CA THR A 248 -3.11 6.86 -1.43
C THR A 248 -2.76 8.28 -0.96
N PRO A 249 -3.58 8.97 -0.13
CA PRO A 249 -3.22 10.31 0.35
C PRO A 249 -1.91 10.32 1.14
N HIS A 250 -1.72 9.34 2.03
CA HIS A 250 -0.53 9.22 2.85
C HIS A 250 0.72 8.91 2.00
N ILE A 251 0.57 8.03 1.01
CA ILE A 251 1.66 7.69 0.07
C ILE A 251 2.06 8.91 -0.77
N ARG A 252 1.09 9.67 -1.28
CA ARG A 252 1.38 10.89 -2.06
C ARG A 252 2.10 11.94 -1.24
N GLU A 253 1.72 12.11 0.02
CA GLU A 253 2.42 13.03 0.94
C GLU A 253 3.85 12.57 1.20
N TYR A 254 4.07 11.28 1.45
CA TYR A 254 5.41 10.71 1.59
C TYR A 254 6.27 10.94 0.34
N VAL A 255 5.75 10.57 -0.82
CA VAL A 255 6.42 10.72 -2.11
C VAL A 255 6.76 12.19 -2.39
N LYS A 256 5.82 13.10 -2.13
CA LYS A 256 6.02 14.53 -2.30
C LYS A 256 7.10 15.05 -1.35
N GLY A 257 7.04 14.70 -0.07
CA GLY A 257 8.03 15.11 0.93
C GLY A 257 9.44 14.61 0.59
N PHE A 258 9.55 13.37 0.11
CA PHE A 258 10.81 12.83 -0.41
C PHE A 258 11.33 13.67 -1.59
N ALA A 259 10.49 13.90 -2.61
CA ALA A 259 10.88 14.65 -3.81
C ALA A 259 11.24 16.13 -3.53
N ASP A 260 10.48 16.81 -2.68
CA ASP A 260 10.66 18.25 -2.36
C ASP A 260 12.03 18.55 -1.76
N GLY A 261 12.66 17.54 -1.15
CA GLY A 261 14.01 17.59 -0.58
C GLY A 261 15.16 17.54 -1.59
N PHE A 262 14.88 17.35 -2.88
CA PHE A 262 15.87 17.34 -3.95
C PHE A 262 15.72 18.56 -4.86
N THR A 263 16.83 18.98 -5.48
CA THR A 263 16.82 20.02 -6.53
C THR A 263 15.84 19.64 -7.63
N ASN A 264 15.02 20.58 -8.09
CA ASN A 264 13.98 20.39 -9.10
C ASN A 264 12.94 19.27 -8.82
N GLY A 265 12.84 18.75 -7.59
CA GLY A 265 11.87 17.69 -7.26
C GLY A 265 12.14 16.37 -7.97
N LEU A 266 13.41 16.01 -8.18
CA LEU A 266 13.85 14.81 -8.93
C LEU A 266 13.48 14.80 -10.42
N LYS A 267 13.06 15.94 -10.99
CA LYS A 267 12.84 16.06 -12.44
C LYS A 267 14.14 15.74 -13.20
N GLY A 268 14.08 14.72 -14.06
CA GLY A 268 15.23 14.25 -14.85
C GLY A 268 15.90 12.99 -14.31
N SER A 269 15.60 12.57 -13.07
CA SER A 269 16.04 11.29 -12.51
C SER A 269 14.97 10.22 -12.67
N ASN A 270 15.38 8.97 -12.92
CA ASN A 270 14.44 7.85 -12.99
C ASN A 270 14.13 7.32 -11.59
N VAL A 271 12.96 7.70 -11.04
CA VAL A 271 12.53 7.30 -9.69
C VAL A 271 11.43 6.24 -9.79
N LEU A 272 11.74 5.04 -9.33
CA LEU A 272 10.88 3.86 -9.39
C LEU A 272 10.60 3.33 -7.99
N PHE A 273 9.34 2.99 -7.73
CA PHE A 273 8.90 2.36 -6.49
C PHE A 273 8.58 0.88 -6.74
N MET A 274 8.98 0.03 -5.79
CA MET A 274 8.60 -1.38 -5.78
C MET A 274 7.10 -1.51 -5.55
N GLN A 275 6.47 -2.48 -6.20
CA GLN A 275 5.07 -2.85 -6.03
C GLN A 275 4.97 -4.23 -5.39
N SER A 276 3.78 -4.56 -4.88
CA SER A 276 3.48 -5.86 -4.25
C SER A 276 3.73 -7.08 -5.15
N ASP A 277 3.69 -6.91 -6.47
CA ASP A 277 3.87 -7.96 -7.46
C ASP A 277 5.35 -8.26 -7.80
N GLY A 278 6.28 -7.51 -7.19
CA GLY A 278 7.73 -7.58 -7.46
C GLY A 278 8.18 -6.69 -8.63
N GLY A 279 7.25 -5.95 -9.25
CA GLY A 279 7.52 -4.99 -10.31
C GLY A 279 7.89 -3.60 -9.81
N LEU A 280 8.41 -2.76 -10.72
CA LEU A 280 8.72 -1.36 -10.45
C LEU A 280 7.73 -0.43 -11.18
N THR A 281 7.26 0.62 -10.51
CA THR A 281 6.40 1.64 -11.09
C THR A 281 6.99 3.04 -10.92
N PRO A 282 6.83 3.96 -11.88
CA PRO A 282 7.16 5.36 -11.70
C PRO A 282 6.48 5.97 -10.48
N MET A 283 7.19 6.88 -9.80
CA MET A 283 6.74 7.59 -8.60
C MET A 283 5.34 8.22 -8.70
N ASN A 284 4.97 8.76 -9.87
CA ASN A 284 3.67 9.39 -10.12
C ASN A 284 2.51 8.39 -10.27
N LEU A 285 2.80 7.11 -10.52
CA LEU A 285 1.81 6.05 -10.67
C LEU A 285 1.69 5.16 -9.42
N PHE A 286 2.48 5.44 -8.39
CA PHE A 286 2.45 4.71 -7.13
C PHE A 286 1.21 5.07 -6.30
N ASN A 287 0.40 4.06 -5.94
CA ASN A 287 -0.89 4.23 -5.26
C ASN A 287 -1.08 3.21 -4.14
N GLY A 288 -2.12 3.41 -3.32
CA GLY A 288 -2.41 2.64 -2.12
C GLY A 288 -2.57 1.15 -2.36
N SER A 289 -3.35 0.77 -3.37
CA SER A 289 -3.62 -0.65 -3.62
C SER A 289 -2.38 -1.45 -4.04
N ARG A 290 -1.38 -0.79 -4.67
CA ARG A 290 -0.16 -1.44 -5.18
C ARG A 290 1.07 -1.28 -4.27
N ALA A 291 0.97 -0.49 -3.22
CA ALA A 291 2.08 -0.17 -2.32
C ALA A 291 2.24 -1.14 -1.14
N ILE A 292 1.21 -1.95 -0.86
CA ILE A 292 1.16 -2.83 0.31
C ILE A 292 2.13 -4.00 0.11
N LEU A 293 2.98 -4.30 1.09
CA LEU A 293 4.03 -5.34 1.02
C LEU A 293 5.10 -5.11 -0.08
N SER A 294 5.31 -3.87 -0.53
CA SER A 294 6.31 -3.59 -1.57
C SER A 294 7.77 -3.80 -1.15
N GLY A 295 8.11 -3.65 0.14
CA GLY A 295 9.47 -3.88 0.65
C GLY A 295 9.90 -5.35 0.52
N PRO A 296 9.19 -6.30 1.19
CA PRO A 296 9.51 -7.73 1.14
C PRO A 296 9.58 -8.30 -0.29
N ALA A 297 8.75 -7.80 -1.21
CA ALA A 297 8.75 -8.21 -2.61
C ALA A 297 10.14 -8.03 -3.27
N GLY A 298 10.87 -6.96 -2.94
CA GLY A 298 12.24 -6.76 -3.42
C GLY A 298 13.21 -7.80 -2.88
N GLY A 299 13.07 -8.19 -1.61
CA GLY A 299 13.82 -9.28 -0.99
C GLY A 299 13.56 -10.62 -1.70
N VAL A 300 12.30 -10.92 -2.03
CA VAL A 300 11.93 -12.13 -2.79
C VAL A 300 12.60 -12.20 -4.14
N VAL A 301 12.52 -11.12 -4.93
CA VAL A 301 13.19 -11.04 -6.23
C VAL A 301 14.70 -11.15 -6.07
N GLY A 302 15.27 -10.53 -5.03
CA GLY A 302 16.69 -10.59 -4.71
C GLY A 302 17.19 -12.02 -4.50
N TYR A 303 16.67 -12.72 -3.47
CA TYR A 303 17.15 -14.07 -3.15
C TYR A 303 16.77 -15.09 -4.23
N ALA A 304 15.65 -14.91 -4.93
CA ALA A 304 15.28 -15.77 -6.05
C ALA A 304 16.32 -15.72 -7.17
N MET A 305 16.88 -14.54 -7.43
CA MET A 305 17.88 -14.35 -8.49
C MET A 305 19.31 -14.72 -8.07
N THR A 306 19.62 -14.67 -6.78
CA THR A 306 21.00 -14.89 -6.29
C THR A 306 21.23 -16.27 -5.67
N SER A 307 20.19 -16.87 -5.08
CA SER A 307 20.32 -18.08 -4.27
C SER A 307 19.79 -19.33 -4.96
N TYR A 308 18.88 -19.18 -5.94
CA TYR A 308 18.35 -20.32 -6.69
C TYR A 308 19.35 -20.83 -7.72
N GLN A 309 19.76 -22.08 -7.57
CA GLN A 309 20.63 -22.77 -8.51
C GLN A 309 19.79 -23.59 -9.48
N LYS A 310 19.85 -23.24 -10.77
CA LYS A 310 19.06 -23.93 -11.81
C LYS A 310 19.50 -25.38 -11.99
N GLU A 311 20.76 -25.68 -11.67
CA GLU A 311 21.38 -26.98 -11.81
C GLU A 311 20.83 -27.98 -10.78
N THR A 312 20.55 -27.52 -9.56
CA THR A 312 20.00 -28.37 -8.50
C THR A 312 18.47 -28.35 -8.48
N GLY A 313 17.85 -27.25 -8.94
CA GLY A 313 16.40 -27.09 -8.93
C GLY A 313 15.80 -27.06 -7.51
N LEU A 314 16.62 -26.89 -6.48
CA LEU A 314 16.19 -26.93 -5.09
C LEU A 314 15.40 -25.65 -4.73
N PRO A 315 14.20 -25.77 -4.16
CA PRO A 315 13.46 -24.62 -3.66
C PRO A 315 14.22 -23.86 -2.59
N VAL A 316 14.09 -22.54 -2.59
CA VAL A 316 14.69 -21.64 -1.60
C VAL A 316 13.59 -21.00 -0.77
N ILE A 317 13.81 -20.95 0.55
CA ILE A 317 12.95 -20.22 1.48
C ILE A 317 13.63 -18.89 1.81
N GLY A 318 12.94 -17.79 1.55
CA GLY A 318 13.30 -16.48 2.06
C GLY A 318 12.82 -16.36 3.50
N PHE A 319 13.71 -15.96 4.40
CA PHE A 319 13.40 -15.65 5.79
C PHE A 319 14.06 -14.30 6.10
N ASP A 320 13.27 -13.24 6.12
CA ASP A 320 13.74 -11.88 6.38
C ASP A 320 13.13 -11.38 7.70
N MET A 321 13.96 -11.32 8.74
CA MET A 321 13.53 -10.83 10.06
C MET A 321 14.07 -9.42 10.29
N GLY A 322 13.17 -8.46 10.33
CA GLY A 322 13.46 -7.07 10.68
C GLY A 322 13.27 -6.77 12.16
N GLY A 323 13.15 -5.47 12.48
CA GLY A 323 12.84 -5.02 13.84
C GLY A 323 11.36 -5.06 14.20
N THR A 324 10.44 -5.18 13.24
CA THR A 324 8.99 -5.13 13.50
C THR A 324 8.27 -6.39 13.06
N SER A 325 8.72 -7.01 11.97
CA SER A 325 8.10 -8.19 11.37
C SER A 325 9.15 -9.15 10.82
N THR A 326 8.69 -10.38 10.58
CA THR A 326 9.40 -11.41 9.84
C THR A 326 8.58 -11.76 8.62
N ASP A 327 9.19 -11.64 7.44
CA ASP A 327 8.59 -11.97 6.15
C ASP A 327 9.18 -13.28 5.63
N VAL A 328 8.31 -14.23 5.29
CA VAL A 328 8.68 -15.57 4.81
C VAL A 328 8.07 -15.81 3.44
N SER A 329 8.87 -16.31 2.50
CA SER A 329 8.42 -16.62 1.14
C SER A 329 9.17 -17.84 0.60
N ARG A 330 8.66 -18.41 -0.50
CA ARG A 330 9.26 -19.56 -1.17
C ARG A 330 9.47 -19.27 -2.66
N TYR A 331 10.61 -19.68 -3.18
CA TYR A 331 10.88 -19.66 -4.62
C TYR A 331 11.30 -21.05 -5.10
N ALA A 332 10.64 -21.55 -6.14
CA ALA A 332 10.89 -22.87 -6.72
C ALA A 332 10.93 -22.80 -8.25
N GLY A 333 11.76 -21.91 -8.79
CA GLY A 333 11.94 -21.72 -10.24
C GLY A 333 10.95 -20.76 -10.90
N SER A 334 9.90 -20.33 -10.20
CA SER A 334 9.00 -19.27 -10.62
C SER A 334 8.52 -18.45 -9.41
N LEU A 335 8.16 -17.19 -9.65
CA LEU A 335 7.57 -16.33 -8.63
C LEU A 335 6.10 -16.73 -8.47
N GLU A 336 5.71 -17.13 -7.27
CA GLU A 336 4.33 -17.47 -6.94
C GLU A 336 3.57 -16.19 -6.59
N HIS A 337 2.45 -15.96 -7.29
CA HIS A 337 1.58 -14.80 -7.05
C HIS A 337 0.23 -15.25 -6.48
N VAL A 338 -0.22 -14.52 -5.46
CA VAL A 338 -1.59 -14.60 -4.94
C VAL A 338 -2.39 -13.40 -5.45
N HIS A 339 -3.63 -13.64 -5.86
CA HIS A 339 -4.52 -12.61 -6.41
C HIS A 339 -5.49 -12.02 -5.38
N GLU A 340 -5.62 -12.67 -4.24
CA GLU A 340 -6.47 -12.25 -3.13
C GLU A 340 -5.74 -12.54 -1.83
N ALA A 341 -5.34 -11.48 -1.11
CA ALA A 341 -4.63 -11.59 0.16
C ALA A 341 -5.35 -10.76 1.22
N THR A 342 -5.36 -11.24 2.46
CA THR A 342 -5.96 -10.50 3.58
C THR A 342 -4.85 -9.93 4.45
N THR A 343 -4.70 -8.61 4.46
CA THR A 343 -3.74 -7.90 5.30
C THR A 343 -4.51 -7.05 6.31
N ALA A 344 -4.18 -7.17 7.61
CA ALA A 344 -4.84 -6.43 8.68
C ALA A 344 -6.39 -6.56 8.71
N GLY A 345 -6.91 -7.70 8.26
CA GLY A 345 -8.35 -7.96 8.16
C GLY A 345 -9.05 -7.32 6.95
N VAL A 346 -8.29 -6.70 6.03
CA VAL A 346 -8.80 -6.13 4.77
C VAL A 346 -8.35 -7.03 3.63
N THR A 347 -9.31 -7.51 2.84
CA THR A 347 -9.05 -8.33 1.66
C THR A 347 -8.71 -7.45 0.46
N ILE A 348 -7.57 -7.69 -0.15
CA ILE A 348 -7.06 -6.91 -1.28
C ILE A 348 -7.01 -7.83 -2.49
N GLN A 349 -7.64 -7.41 -3.58
CA GLN A 349 -7.58 -8.07 -4.87
C GLN A 349 -6.63 -7.35 -5.80
N ALA A 350 -5.35 -7.63 -5.61
CA ALA A 350 -4.26 -7.25 -6.49
C ALA A 350 -3.28 -8.43 -6.59
N PRO A 351 -2.58 -8.62 -7.72
CA PRO A 351 -1.46 -9.55 -7.76
C PRO A 351 -0.40 -9.15 -6.74
N GLN A 352 -0.02 -10.08 -5.88
CA GLN A 352 1.04 -9.91 -4.89
C GLN A 352 1.91 -11.16 -4.89
N LEU A 353 3.21 -11.02 -4.61
CA LEU A 353 4.04 -12.18 -4.34
C LEU A 353 3.52 -12.91 -3.08
N ASP A 354 3.56 -14.23 -3.08
CA ASP A 354 3.14 -15.04 -1.94
C ASP A 354 4.15 -14.91 -0.78
N ILE A 355 3.89 -13.92 0.08
CA ILE A 355 4.72 -13.55 1.22
C ILE A 355 3.85 -13.63 2.46
N ASN A 356 4.32 -14.38 3.46
CA ASN A 356 3.67 -14.53 4.75
C ASN A 356 4.41 -13.69 5.78
N THR A 357 3.74 -12.69 6.33
CA THR A 357 4.28 -11.80 7.35
C THR A 357 3.81 -12.20 8.74
N VAL A 358 4.74 -12.32 9.69
CA VAL A 358 4.48 -12.48 11.12
C VAL A 358 4.91 -11.22 11.84
N ALA A 359 4.08 -10.71 12.77
CA ALA A 359 4.38 -9.53 13.58
C ALA A 359 5.36 -9.86 14.74
N ALA A 360 6.54 -10.34 14.38
CA ALA A 360 7.63 -10.65 15.29
C ALA A 360 8.95 -10.18 14.68
N GLY A 361 9.84 -9.59 15.48
CA GLY A 361 11.15 -9.11 15.04
C GLY A 361 12.00 -8.63 16.20
N GLY A 362 13.17 -8.03 15.94
CA GLY A 362 14.08 -7.58 17.00
C GLY A 362 13.50 -6.52 17.96
N GLY A 363 12.65 -5.64 17.44
CA GLY A 363 11.94 -4.62 18.22
C GLY A 363 10.65 -5.12 18.87
N SER A 364 10.28 -6.40 18.74
CA SER A 364 9.11 -6.94 19.44
C SER A 364 9.29 -6.81 20.95
N MET A 365 8.31 -6.16 21.58
CA MET A 365 8.35 -5.88 23.01
C MET A 365 8.18 -7.16 23.82
N LEU A 366 8.94 -7.27 24.91
CA LEU A 366 8.86 -8.40 25.83
C LEU A 366 7.97 -8.05 27.02
N PHE A 367 6.97 -8.89 27.28
CA PHE A 367 6.03 -8.74 28.38
C PHE A 367 6.02 -10.00 29.25
N PHE A 368 5.67 -9.82 30.53
CA PHE A 368 5.22 -10.93 31.38
C PHE A 368 3.71 -10.77 31.61
N ARG A 369 2.91 -11.66 31.02
CA ARG A 369 1.43 -11.62 31.09
C ARG A 369 0.92 -12.99 31.50
N SER A 370 0.07 -13.03 32.53
CA SER A 370 -0.59 -14.27 33.00
C SER A 370 0.37 -15.43 33.28
N GLY A 371 1.55 -15.16 33.84
CA GLY A 371 2.55 -16.17 34.16
C GLY A 371 3.44 -16.62 33.00
N LEU A 372 3.29 -16.03 31.81
CA LEU A 372 4.06 -16.37 30.61
C LEU A 372 4.85 -15.15 30.11
N LEU A 373 6.04 -15.43 29.57
CA LEU A 373 6.79 -14.47 28.76
C LEU A 373 6.18 -14.43 27.36
N VAL A 374 5.89 -13.22 26.89
CA VAL A 374 5.24 -12.96 25.59
C VAL A 374 6.10 -11.97 24.82
N ALA A 375 6.37 -12.28 23.55
CA ALA A 375 7.06 -11.39 22.61
C ALA A 375 6.06 -10.84 21.58
N GLY A 376 5.88 -9.52 21.54
CA GLY A 376 4.96 -8.84 20.64
C GLY A 376 3.47 -9.07 20.99
N PRO A 377 2.54 -8.75 20.06
CA PRO A 377 2.78 -8.21 18.70
C PRO A 377 3.24 -6.74 18.67
N GLU A 378 3.21 -6.03 19.81
CA GLU A 378 3.67 -4.65 19.91
C GLU A 378 5.18 -4.54 19.61
N SER A 379 5.59 -3.52 18.85
CA SER A 379 6.98 -3.27 18.46
C SER A 379 7.44 -1.87 18.89
N ALA A 380 8.68 -1.76 19.33
CA ALA A 380 9.32 -0.49 19.67
C ALA A 380 9.77 0.32 18.44
N GLY A 381 9.73 -0.27 17.23
CA GLY A 381 10.09 0.39 15.98
C GLY A 381 11.53 0.93 15.95
N ALA A 382 11.75 2.03 15.22
CA ALA A 382 13.02 2.78 15.22
C ALA A 382 13.12 3.79 16.37
N GLN A 383 11.98 4.31 16.82
CA GLN A 383 11.88 5.38 17.81
C GLN A 383 10.67 5.12 18.73
N PRO A 384 10.87 4.95 20.05
CA PRO A 384 12.16 5.04 20.76
C PRO A 384 13.11 3.87 20.46
N GLY A 385 12.64 2.80 19.82
CA GLY A 385 13.44 1.59 19.56
C GLY A 385 13.66 0.74 20.82
N PRO A 386 14.46 -0.34 20.72
CA PRO A 386 14.90 -1.14 21.86
C PRO A 386 15.56 -0.32 22.97
N ALA A 387 15.52 -0.79 24.23
CA ALA A 387 16.12 -0.10 25.36
C ALA A 387 17.63 0.16 25.16
N CYS A 388 18.33 -0.78 24.53
CA CYS A 388 19.75 -0.69 24.21
C CYS A 388 20.10 0.41 23.20
N TYR A 389 19.12 0.99 22.50
CA TYR A 389 19.34 2.18 21.68
C TYR A 389 19.54 3.44 22.53
N ARG A 390 19.30 3.36 23.85
CA ARG A 390 19.46 4.45 24.82
C ARG A 390 18.59 5.69 24.51
N LYS A 391 17.46 5.49 23.86
CA LYS A 391 16.46 6.54 23.55
C LYS A 391 15.19 6.44 24.42
N GLY A 392 15.26 5.76 25.56
CA GLY A 392 14.11 5.56 26.46
C GLY A 392 13.12 4.49 25.99
N GLY A 393 13.60 3.53 25.20
CA GLY A 393 12.82 2.41 24.66
C GLY A 393 12.44 1.34 25.68
N PRO A 394 11.40 0.54 25.42
CA PRO A 394 11.04 -0.61 26.25
C PRO A 394 12.00 -1.79 26.04
N LEU A 395 11.88 -2.81 26.89
CA LEU A 395 12.59 -4.10 26.72
C LEU A 395 12.06 -4.84 25.48
N THR A 396 12.94 -5.22 24.56
CA THR A 396 12.61 -5.96 23.33
C THR A 396 13.49 -7.20 23.12
N VAL A 397 13.20 -7.98 22.07
CA VAL A 397 14.02 -9.13 21.64
C VAL A 397 15.48 -8.74 21.41
N THR A 398 15.75 -7.60 20.76
CA THR A 398 17.12 -7.09 20.55
C THR A 398 17.87 -6.83 21.87
N ASP A 399 17.17 -6.40 22.92
CA ASP A 399 17.80 -6.23 24.24
C ASP A 399 18.19 -7.58 24.85
N ALA A 400 17.35 -8.60 24.69
CA ALA A 400 17.68 -9.96 25.11
C ALA A 400 18.88 -10.51 24.34
N ASN A 401 18.92 -10.33 23.01
CA ASN A 401 20.05 -10.74 22.18
C ASN A 401 21.36 -10.06 22.63
N LEU A 402 21.31 -8.75 22.91
CA LEU A 402 22.48 -8.03 23.43
C LEU A 402 22.97 -8.59 24.76
N LEU A 403 22.05 -8.92 25.68
CA LEU A 403 22.40 -9.52 26.98
C LEU A 403 22.98 -10.93 26.84
N LEU A 404 22.55 -11.68 25.83
CA LEU A 404 23.05 -13.03 25.53
C LEU A 404 24.37 -13.01 24.74
N GLY A 405 24.75 -11.86 24.17
CA GLY A 405 25.97 -11.70 23.38
C GLY A 405 25.83 -12.14 21.92
N GLU A 406 24.61 -12.11 21.38
CA GLU A 406 24.31 -12.41 19.96
C GLU A 406 24.44 -11.20 19.03
#